data_AF-D4XB99-F1
#
_entry.id   AF-D4XB99-F1
#
_cell.length_a   1.000
_cell.length_b   1.000
_cell.length_c   1.000
_cell.angle_alpha   90.00
_cell.angle_beta   90.00
_cell.angle_gamma   90.00
#
_symmetry.space_group_name_H-M   'P 1'
#
loop_
_entity.id
_entity.type
_entity.pdbx_description
1 polymer ?
#
loop_
_entity_poly.entity_id
_entity_poly.type
_entity_poly.pdbx_seq_one_letter_code
_entity_poly.pdbx_strand_id
1 'polypeptide(L)'
;MSDLSSSPTPIPTMAEPPAHRWKVLAVGVAANAAFSAAAAGLPTTAVYLRAGYRLDNDQLGLALGLMGLGVALFELPWGILTDRWGERPVLLTGLGATAAALAWLAAFASPAGGVVPSLWLLAAGLVLVGVLGGSVNGASGRAVMAWFDDSERGLAMSIRQTAVPLGGGLGALLLPWLAARAGFVAVFGVLAGMCAAAALLAICWLRDPARP
;
A
#
# COMPACT_ATOMS: atom_id res chain seq x y z
N MET A 1 -57.14 -8.02 -31.15
CA MET A 1 -56.52 -6.78 -30.65
C MET A 1 -55.39 -7.16 -29.73
N SER A 2 -54.16 -6.82 -30.08
CA SER A 2 -52.93 -7.17 -29.37
C SER A 2 -52.68 -6.18 -28.22
N ASP A 3 -52.59 -6.68 -26.98
CA ASP A 3 -52.05 -5.90 -25.87
C ASP A 3 -50.52 -5.97 -25.92
N LEU A 4 -49.92 -4.88 -26.41
CA LEU A 4 -48.48 -4.64 -26.37
C LEU A 4 -48.07 -4.36 -24.92
N SER A 5 -47.54 -5.39 -24.25
CA SER A 5 -46.82 -5.27 -22.98
C SER A 5 -45.60 -4.35 -23.19
N SER A 6 -45.71 -3.12 -22.72
CA SER A 6 -44.63 -2.13 -22.69
C SER A 6 -43.56 -2.61 -21.72
N SER A 7 -42.46 -3.15 -22.24
CA SER A 7 -41.25 -3.41 -21.46
C SER A 7 -40.69 -2.07 -20.97
N PRO A 8 -40.43 -1.88 -19.66
CA PRO A 8 -39.75 -0.68 -19.20
C PRO A 8 -38.35 -0.66 -19.81
N THR A 9 -38.04 0.44 -20.51
CA THR A 9 -36.71 0.71 -21.06
C THR A 9 -35.72 0.76 -19.90
N PRO A 10 -34.62 -0.03 -19.91
CA PRO A 10 -33.62 0.06 -18.86
C PRO A 10 -33.04 1.48 -18.91
N ILE A 11 -33.18 2.21 -17.80
CA ILE A 11 -32.55 3.51 -17.61
C ILE A 11 -31.04 3.28 -17.77
N PRO A 12 -30.35 3.97 -18.68
CA PRO A 12 -28.90 3.87 -18.76
C PRO A 12 -28.34 4.44 -17.46
N THR A 13 -27.88 3.55 -16.58
CA THR A 13 -27.11 3.92 -15.39
C THR A 13 -25.98 4.81 -15.87
N MET A 14 -26.00 6.08 -15.46
CA MET A 14 -25.03 7.08 -15.92
C MET A 14 -23.62 6.55 -15.69
N ALA A 15 -22.97 6.14 -16.79
CA ALA A 15 -21.56 5.77 -16.77
C ALA A 15 -20.79 6.96 -16.20
N GLU A 16 -20.17 6.79 -15.04
CA GLU A 16 -19.41 7.87 -14.43
C GLU A 16 -18.36 8.40 -15.42
N PRO A 17 -18.13 9.72 -15.44
CA PRO A 17 -17.30 10.36 -16.46
C PRO A 17 -15.90 9.73 -16.49
N PRO A 18 -15.30 9.55 -17.68
CA PRO A 18 -14.03 8.85 -17.86
C PRO A 18 -12.91 9.35 -16.94
N ALA A 19 -12.93 10.64 -16.56
CA ALA A 19 -11.98 11.24 -15.64
C ALA A 19 -12.00 10.66 -14.20
N HIS A 20 -13.07 10.01 -13.75
CA HIS A 20 -13.13 9.40 -12.42
C HIS A 20 -12.33 8.08 -12.35
N ARG A 21 -12.46 7.24 -13.38
CA ARG A 21 -11.78 5.94 -13.51
C ARG A 21 -10.25 6.06 -13.43
N TRP A 22 -9.70 7.06 -14.11
CA TRP A 22 -8.26 7.37 -14.09
C TRP A 22 -7.78 7.90 -12.74
N LYS A 23 -8.63 8.60 -11.98
CA LYS A 23 -8.29 9.03 -10.61
C LYS A 23 -8.20 7.83 -9.67
N VAL A 24 -9.14 6.89 -9.77
CA VAL A 24 -9.11 5.64 -8.99
C VAL A 24 -7.84 4.84 -9.30
N LEU A 25 -7.47 4.72 -10.58
CA LEU A 25 -6.20 4.10 -10.98
C LEU A 25 -4.99 4.84 -10.38
N ALA A 26 -4.97 6.17 -10.45
CA ALA A 26 -3.88 6.99 -9.91
C ALA A 26 -3.73 6.81 -8.39
N VAL A 27 -4.84 6.71 -7.64
CA VAL A 27 -4.82 6.38 -6.21
C VAL A 27 -4.23 5.00 -5.98
N GLY A 28 -4.66 3.98 -6.73
CA GLY A 28 -4.13 2.62 -6.63
C GLY A 28 -2.64 2.54 -6.96
N VAL A 29 -2.18 3.31 -7.95
CA VAL A 29 -0.76 3.46 -8.31
C VAL A 29 0.01 4.12 -7.17
N ALA A 30 -0.47 5.24 -6.64
CA ALA A 30 0.19 5.95 -5.54
C ALA A 30 0.30 5.07 -4.28
N ALA A 31 -0.77 4.32 -3.96
CA ALA A 31 -0.78 3.38 -2.85
C ALA A 31 0.24 2.25 -3.05
N ASN A 32 0.25 1.61 -4.23
CA ASN A 32 1.24 0.56 -4.53
C ASN A 32 2.67 1.09 -4.52
N ALA A 33 2.91 2.29 -5.06
CA ALA A 33 4.23 2.91 -5.04
C ALA A 33 4.70 3.21 -3.60
N ALA A 34 3.82 3.77 -2.75
CA ALA A 34 4.12 4.05 -1.36
C ALA A 34 4.47 2.78 -0.58
N PHE A 35 3.66 1.72 -0.73
CA PHE A 35 3.92 0.45 -0.06
C PHE A 35 5.19 -0.24 -0.61
N SER A 36 5.40 -0.22 -1.92
CA SER A 36 6.60 -0.80 -2.55
C SER A 36 7.88 -0.08 -2.14
N ALA A 37 7.81 1.24 -1.91
CA ALA A 37 8.95 2.00 -1.36
C ALA A 37 9.34 1.49 0.04
N ALA A 38 8.39 1.05 0.87
CA ALA A 38 8.70 0.40 2.13
C ALA A 38 9.22 -1.03 1.89
N ALA A 39 8.45 -1.87 1.17
CA ALA A 39 8.72 -3.30 1.03
C ALA A 39 10.03 -3.60 0.31
N ALA A 40 10.31 -2.91 -0.81
CA ALA A 40 11.53 -3.09 -1.59
C ALA A 40 12.64 -2.10 -1.21
N GLY A 41 12.29 -0.92 -0.67
CA GLY A 41 13.27 0.08 -0.26
C GLY A 41 13.94 -0.22 1.08
N LEU A 42 13.22 -0.73 2.09
CA LEU A 42 13.82 -1.02 3.41
C LEU A 42 15.02 -1.99 3.34
N PRO A 43 14.97 -3.09 2.56
CA PRO A 43 16.14 -3.96 2.37
C PRO A 43 17.39 -3.23 1.87
N THR A 44 17.25 -2.15 1.09
CA THR A 44 18.41 -1.39 0.59
C THR A 44 19.13 -0.62 1.71
N THR A 45 18.47 -0.42 2.85
CA THR A 45 19.08 0.17 4.06
C THR A 45 19.78 -0.86 4.94
N ALA A 46 19.92 -2.12 4.49
CA ALA A 46 20.50 -3.24 5.24
C ALA A 46 21.79 -2.91 6.00
N VAL A 47 22.73 -2.20 5.37
CA VAL A 47 24.01 -1.80 6.01
C VAL A 47 23.76 -0.88 7.22
N TYR A 48 22.84 0.08 7.09
CA TYR A 48 22.47 1.00 8.15
C TYR A 48 21.60 0.33 9.22
N LEU A 49 20.70 -0.58 8.84
CA LEU A 49 19.94 -1.39 9.78
C LEU A 49 20.89 -2.20 10.67
N ARG A 50 21.83 -2.90 10.04
CA ARG A 50 22.81 -3.72 10.75
C ARG A 50 23.66 -2.89 11.72
N ALA A 51 24.20 -1.76 11.25
CA ALA A 51 25.04 -0.89 12.07
C ALA A 51 24.25 -0.17 13.18
N GLY A 52 23.08 0.38 12.85
CA GLY A 52 22.26 1.17 13.77
C GLY A 52 21.57 0.33 14.85
N TYR A 53 21.15 -0.88 14.50
CA TYR A 53 20.47 -1.80 15.42
C TYR A 53 21.40 -2.87 16.00
N ARG A 54 22.70 -2.85 15.63
CA ARG A 54 23.72 -3.84 16.05
C ARG A 54 23.29 -5.27 15.77
N LEU A 55 22.71 -5.49 14.59
CA LEU A 55 22.20 -6.79 14.18
C LEU A 55 23.30 -7.65 13.59
N ASP A 56 23.16 -8.96 13.78
CA ASP A 56 23.86 -9.95 12.98
C ASP A 56 23.14 -10.19 11.64
N ASN A 57 23.80 -10.87 10.69
CA ASN A 57 23.25 -11.07 9.35
C ASN A 57 21.98 -11.96 9.36
N ASP A 58 21.94 -12.95 10.24
CA ASP A 58 20.78 -13.82 10.50
C ASP A 58 19.60 -13.02 11.06
N GLN A 59 19.86 -12.13 12.02
CA GLN A 59 18.84 -11.26 12.63
C GLN A 59 18.28 -10.25 11.62
N LEU A 60 19.14 -9.65 10.80
CA LEU A 60 18.73 -8.76 9.71
C LEU A 60 17.87 -9.52 8.70
N GLY A 61 18.33 -10.70 8.27
CA GLY A 61 17.59 -11.57 7.35
C GLY A 61 16.23 -12.00 7.92
N LEU A 62 16.17 -12.32 9.22
CA LEU A 62 14.94 -12.66 9.91
C LEU A 62 13.96 -11.48 9.95
N ALA A 63 14.41 -10.29 10.32
CA ALA A 63 13.56 -9.10 10.38
C ALA A 63 12.96 -8.72 9.01
N LEU A 64 13.79 -8.70 7.96
CA LEU A 64 13.33 -8.41 6.59
C LEU A 64 12.48 -9.56 6.03
N GLY A 65 12.82 -10.81 6.33
CA GLY A 65 12.06 -11.99 5.92
C GLY A 65 10.68 -12.03 6.57
N LEU A 66 10.58 -11.70 7.86
CA LEU A 66 9.31 -11.61 8.59
C LEU A 66 8.40 -10.53 8.01
N MET A 67 8.95 -9.40 7.56
CA MET A 67 8.18 -8.39 6.81
C MET A 67 7.56 -9.01 5.55
N GLY A 68 8.38 -9.67 4.72
CA GLY A 68 7.93 -10.31 3.48
C GLY A 68 6.92 -11.44 3.72
N LEU A 69 7.11 -12.23 4.78
CA LEU A 69 6.15 -13.25 5.21
C LEU A 69 4.81 -12.63 5.62
N GLY A 70 4.82 -11.51 6.34
CA GLY A 70 3.62 -10.77 6.69
C GLY A 70 2.82 -10.36 5.45
N VAL A 71 3.50 -9.87 4.41
CA VAL A 71 2.88 -9.56 3.12
C VAL A 71 2.27 -10.82 2.50
N ALA A 72 3.09 -11.85 2.27
CA ALA A 72 2.68 -13.05 1.55
C ALA A 72 1.50 -13.77 2.22
N LEU A 73 1.48 -13.85 3.55
CA LEU A 73 0.43 -14.54 4.29
C LEU A 73 -0.89 -13.76 4.30
N PHE A 74 -0.85 -12.43 4.27
CA PHE A 74 -2.04 -11.60 4.41
C PHE A 74 -2.57 -11.00 3.11
N GLU A 75 -1.83 -11.10 1.99
CA GLU A 75 -2.34 -10.69 0.67
C GLU A 75 -3.66 -11.38 0.29
N LEU A 76 -3.78 -12.70 0.53
CA LEU A 76 -5.00 -13.46 0.24
C LEU A 76 -6.17 -13.08 1.17
N PRO A 77 -6.03 -13.07 2.51
CA PRO A 77 -7.06 -12.57 3.42
C PRO A 77 -7.56 -11.17 3.07
N TRP A 78 -6.66 -10.24 2.72
CA TRP A 78 -7.04 -8.90 2.31
C TRP A 78 -7.78 -8.86 0.98
N GLY A 79 -7.44 -9.74 0.04
CA GLY A 79 -8.21 -9.94 -1.20
C GLY A 79 -9.66 -10.32 -0.90
N ILE A 80 -9.87 -11.33 -0.05
CA ILE A 80 -11.21 -11.76 0.38
C ILE A 80 -11.94 -10.66 1.15
N LEU A 81 -11.24 -9.90 1.98
CA LEU A 81 -11.84 -8.80 2.72
C LEU A 81 -12.28 -7.66 1.79
N THR A 82 -11.44 -7.36 0.79
CA THR A 82 -11.77 -6.46 -0.31
C THR A 82 -13.01 -6.98 -1.02
N ASP A 83 -13.11 -8.29 -1.24
CA ASP A 83 -14.27 -8.93 -1.87
C ASP A 83 -15.57 -8.63 -1.16
N ARG A 84 -15.56 -8.73 0.18
CA ARG A 84 -16.76 -8.60 1.01
C ARG A 84 -17.13 -7.15 1.34
N TRP A 85 -16.15 -6.29 1.59
CA TRP A 85 -16.38 -4.93 2.10
C TRP A 85 -16.18 -3.83 1.06
N GLY A 86 -15.65 -4.18 -0.11
CA GLY A 86 -15.33 -3.24 -1.17
C GLY A 86 -13.91 -2.69 -1.08
N GLU A 87 -13.47 -2.06 -2.16
CA GLU A 87 -12.10 -1.53 -2.33
C GLU A 87 -11.78 -0.36 -1.39
N ARG A 88 -12.72 0.58 -1.23
CA ARG A 88 -12.50 1.83 -0.50
C ARG A 88 -12.20 1.62 0.99
N PRO A 89 -13.06 0.97 1.80
CA PRO A 89 -12.80 0.82 3.23
C PRO A 89 -11.54 -0.02 3.48
N VAL A 90 -11.28 -1.03 2.65
CA VAL A 90 -10.09 -1.89 2.80
C VAL A 90 -8.80 -1.14 2.46
N LEU A 91 -8.79 -0.36 1.37
CA LEU A 91 -7.63 0.44 1.00
C LEU A 91 -7.31 1.52 2.06
N LEU A 92 -8.34 2.21 2.57
CA LEU A 92 -8.17 3.27 3.57
C LEU A 92 -7.70 2.74 4.92
N THR A 93 -8.31 1.64 5.39
CA THR A 93 -7.90 1.01 6.65
C THR A 93 -6.50 0.44 6.53
N GLY A 94 -6.18 -0.20 5.41
CA GLY A 94 -4.87 -0.73 5.10
C GLY A 94 -3.76 0.32 5.07
N LEU A 95 -3.92 1.37 4.26
CA LEU A 95 -2.94 2.47 4.17
C LEU A 95 -2.82 3.24 5.48
N GLY A 96 -3.95 3.54 6.14
CA GLY A 96 -3.95 4.25 7.42
C GLY A 96 -3.27 3.45 8.52
N ALA A 97 -3.56 2.15 8.61
CA ALA A 97 -2.93 1.27 9.58
C ALA A 97 -1.44 1.07 9.27
N THR A 98 -1.05 0.96 8.00
CA THR A 98 0.36 0.88 7.59
C THR A 98 1.11 2.15 7.95
N ALA A 99 0.51 3.32 7.69
CA ALA A 99 1.07 4.61 8.08
C ALA A 99 1.25 4.72 9.60
N ALA A 100 0.26 4.27 10.38
CA ALA A 100 0.33 4.25 11.84
C ALA A 100 1.41 3.28 12.35
N ALA A 101 1.54 2.09 11.77
CA ALA A 101 2.58 1.12 12.11
C ALA A 101 3.99 1.68 11.82
N LEU A 102 4.17 2.36 10.68
CA LEU A 102 5.41 3.04 10.34
C LEU A 102 5.71 4.22 11.28
N ALA A 103 4.71 5.03 11.63
CA ALA A 103 4.87 6.11 12.60
C ALA A 103 5.23 5.57 14.00
N TRP A 104 4.65 4.43 14.39
CA TRP A 104 5.00 3.75 15.63
C TRP A 104 6.45 3.22 15.60
N LEU A 105 6.88 2.61 14.49
CA LEU A 105 8.29 2.23 14.29
C LEU A 105 9.24 3.43 14.39
N ALA A 106 8.84 4.58 13.81
CA ALA A 106 9.60 5.82 13.90
C ALA A 106 9.76 6.30 15.35
N ALA A 107 8.70 6.21 16.15
CA ALA A 107 8.68 6.70 17.53
C ALA A 107 9.34 5.75 18.54
N PHE A 108 9.15 4.44 18.40
CA PHE A 108 9.49 3.46 19.44
C PHE A 108 10.57 2.46 19.04
N ALA A 109 10.76 2.23 17.75
CA ALA A 109 11.69 1.21 17.24
C ALA A 109 12.84 1.82 16.42
N SER A 110 13.12 3.12 16.59
CA SER A 110 14.25 3.79 15.94
C SER A 110 15.39 4.04 16.93
N PRO A 111 16.65 3.76 16.58
CA PRO A 111 17.79 4.07 17.44
C PRO A 111 17.90 5.59 17.61
N ALA A 112 17.80 6.08 18.84
CA ALA A 112 17.90 7.50 19.18
C ALA A 112 18.58 7.68 20.53
N GLY A 113 19.42 8.70 20.67
CA GLY A 113 20.07 9.05 21.94
C GLY A 113 20.96 7.96 22.55
N GLY A 114 21.50 7.05 21.74
CA GLY A 114 22.34 5.93 22.20
C GLY A 114 21.57 4.68 22.65
N VAL A 115 20.23 4.72 22.65
CA VAL A 115 19.39 3.56 22.94
C VAL A 115 19.17 2.76 21.66
N VAL A 116 19.50 1.47 21.70
CA VAL A 116 19.26 0.53 20.61
C VAL A 116 17.99 -0.28 20.93
N PRO A 117 16.92 -0.19 20.12
CA PRO A 117 15.70 -0.95 20.34
C PRO A 117 15.91 -2.45 20.09
N SER A 118 15.08 -3.30 20.68
CA SER A 118 15.21 -4.75 20.54
C SER A 118 14.86 -5.22 19.12
N LEU A 119 15.55 -6.26 18.66
CA LEU A 119 15.26 -6.92 17.37
C LEU A 119 13.77 -7.29 17.24
N TRP A 120 13.19 -7.85 18.29
CA TRP A 120 11.79 -8.29 18.28
C TRP A 120 10.81 -7.12 18.14
N LEU A 121 11.15 -5.94 18.66
CA LEU A 121 10.33 -4.74 18.48
C LEU A 121 10.34 -4.28 17.02
N LEU A 122 11.52 -4.24 16.40
CA LEU A 122 11.67 -3.94 14.97
C LEU A 122 10.94 -4.99 14.12
N ALA A 123 11.19 -6.28 14.38
CA ALA A 123 10.60 -7.38 13.63
C ALA A 123 9.07 -7.40 13.74
N ALA A 124 8.51 -7.20 14.94
CA ALA A 124 7.06 -7.11 15.14
C ALA A 124 6.46 -5.95 14.37
N GLY A 125 7.10 -4.77 14.38
CA GLY A 125 6.64 -3.63 13.61
C GLY A 125 6.74 -3.86 12.09
N LEU A 126 7.80 -4.50 11.61
CA LEU A 126 7.95 -4.85 10.19
C LEU A 126 6.93 -5.90 9.73
N VAL A 127 6.64 -6.91 10.56
CA VAL A 127 5.54 -7.86 10.31
C VAL A 127 4.23 -7.09 10.22
N LEU A 128 3.96 -6.18 11.16
CA LEU A 128 2.74 -5.39 11.16
C LEU A 128 2.61 -4.56 9.87
N VAL A 129 3.69 -3.92 9.41
CA VAL A 129 3.73 -3.21 8.13
C VAL A 129 3.42 -4.15 6.95
N GLY A 130 4.01 -5.34 6.94
CA GLY A 130 3.76 -6.33 5.89
C GLY A 130 2.31 -6.82 5.87
N VAL A 131 1.79 -7.18 7.05
CA VAL A 131 0.41 -7.62 7.25
C VAL A 131 -0.58 -6.56 6.81
N LEU A 132 -0.39 -5.30 7.21
CA LEU A 132 -1.33 -4.22 6.92
C LEU A 132 -1.23 -3.73 5.47
N GLY A 133 -0.03 -3.74 4.90
CA GLY A 133 0.23 -3.25 3.55
C GLY A 133 -0.24 -4.18 2.43
N GLY A 134 -0.42 -5.48 2.69
CA GLY A 134 -0.98 -6.44 1.73
C GLY A 134 -2.37 -6.06 1.20
N SER A 135 -3.12 -5.26 1.97
CA SER A 135 -4.40 -4.65 1.57
C SER A 135 -4.36 -3.89 0.26
N VAL A 136 -3.24 -3.21 -0.03
CA VAL A 136 -3.09 -2.33 -1.19
C VAL A 136 -3.14 -3.14 -2.49
N ASN A 137 -2.52 -4.33 -2.51
CA ASN A 137 -2.49 -5.17 -3.70
C ASN A 137 -3.88 -5.72 -4.04
N GLY A 138 -4.62 -6.22 -3.04
CA GLY A 138 -5.99 -6.73 -3.23
C GLY A 138 -6.98 -5.64 -3.64
N ALA A 139 -7.00 -4.51 -2.92
CA ALA A 139 -7.95 -3.42 -3.15
C ALA A 139 -7.73 -2.72 -4.50
N SER A 140 -6.48 -2.42 -4.85
CA SER A 140 -6.17 -1.74 -6.11
C SER A 140 -6.43 -2.61 -7.35
N GLY A 141 -6.16 -3.92 -7.27
CA GLY A 141 -6.42 -4.84 -8.38
C GLY A 141 -7.91 -4.96 -8.69
N ARG A 142 -8.73 -5.11 -7.65
CA ARG A 142 -10.20 -5.14 -7.76
C ARG A 142 -10.78 -3.86 -8.35
N ALA A 143 -10.31 -2.70 -7.90
CA ALA A 143 -10.74 -1.41 -8.43
C ALA A 143 -10.48 -1.31 -9.94
N VAL A 144 -9.30 -1.73 -10.42
CA VAL A 144 -9.03 -1.74 -11.86
C VAL A 144 -10.01 -2.65 -12.61
N MET A 145 -10.31 -3.84 -12.08
CA MET A 145 -11.24 -4.77 -12.71
C MET A 145 -12.70 -4.28 -12.71
N ALA A 146 -13.10 -3.52 -11.68
CA ALA A 146 -14.45 -2.98 -11.55
C ALA A 146 -14.71 -1.76 -12.44
N TRP A 147 -13.69 -0.92 -12.66
CA TRP A 147 -13.86 0.39 -13.32
C TRP A 147 -13.43 0.43 -14.80
N PHE A 148 -12.63 -0.53 -15.27
CA PHE A 148 -12.14 -0.59 -16.65
C PHE A 148 -12.77 -1.74 -17.45
N ASP A 149 -13.07 -1.47 -18.71
CA ASP A 149 -13.59 -2.44 -19.68
C ASP A 149 -12.51 -3.46 -20.07
N ASP A 150 -12.92 -4.64 -20.54
CA ASP A 150 -12.01 -5.77 -20.84
C ASP A 150 -10.85 -5.40 -21.78
N SER A 151 -11.09 -4.49 -22.73
CA SER A 151 -10.06 -4.00 -23.67
C SER A 151 -9.01 -3.09 -23.03
N GLU A 152 -9.33 -2.42 -21.92
CA GLU A 152 -8.47 -1.43 -21.27
C GLU A 152 -7.82 -1.96 -19.98
N ARG A 153 -8.35 -3.05 -19.41
CA ARG A 153 -7.82 -3.69 -18.19
C ARG A 153 -6.34 -4.03 -18.30
N GLY A 154 -5.88 -4.50 -19.46
CA GLY A 154 -4.46 -4.81 -19.68
C GLY A 154 -3.56 -3.59 -19.54
N LEU A 155 -3.96 -2.45 -20.13
CA LEU A 155 -3.24 -1.19 -20.01
C LEU A 155 -3.28 -0.67 -18.57
N ALA A 156 -4.46 -0.61 -17.96
CA ALA A 156 -4.63 -0.12 -16.59
C ALA A 156 -3.81 -0.96 -15.58
N MET A 157 -3.80 -2.29 -15.76
CA MET A 157 -3.01 -3.20 -14.92
C MET A 157 -1.51 -3.01 -15.13
N SER A 158 -1.05 -2.78 -16.37
CA SER A 158 0.36 -2.50 -16.63
C SER A 158 0.82 -1.20 -15.95
N ILE A 159 0.01 -0.14 -16.01
CA ILE A 159 0.28 1.13 -15.31
C ILE A 159 0.35 0.87 -13.80
N ARG A 160 -0.60 0.11 -13.25
CA ARG A 160 -0.57 -0.29 -11.83
C ARG A 160 0.71 -1.06 -11.47
N GLN A 161 1.14 -1.99 -12.32
CA GLN A 161 2.34 -2.79 -12.08
C GLN A 161 3.62 -1.97 -12.19
N THR A 162 3.68 -0.92 -13.02
CA THR A 162 4.86 -0.02 -13.05
C THR A 162 5.07 0.72 -11.73
N ALA A 163 4.02 0.89 -10.92
CA ALA A 163 4.12 1.51 -9.61
C ALA A 163 5.06 0.77 -8.65
N VAL A 164 5.15 -0.57 -8.76
CA VAL A 164 5.97 -1.41 -7.88
C VAL A 164 7.47 -1.17 -8.06
N PRO A 165 8.06 -1.32 -9.26
CA PRO A 165 9.47 -1.01 -9.47
C PRO A 165 9.78 0.48 -9.32
N LEU A 166 8.85 1.38 -9.67
CA LEU A 166 9.03 2.82 -9.42
C LEU A 166 9.11 3.13 -7.93
N GLY A 167 8.18 2.62 -7.13
CA GLY A 167 8.16 2.78 -5.67
C GLY A 167 9.40 2.16 -5.02
N GLY A 168 9.75 0.93 -5.40
CA GLY A 168 10.96 0.26 -4.94
C GLY A 168 12.23 1.01 -5.31
N GLY A 169 12.34 1.51 -6.55
CA GLY A 169 13.47 2.32 -7.01
C GLY A 169 13.59 3.65 -6.28
N LEU A 170 12.46 4.35 -6.06
CA LEU A 170 12.43 5.57 -5.24
C LEU A 170 12.87 5.27 -3.80
N GLY A 171 12.37 4.19 -3.20
CA GLY A 171 12.80 3.75 -1.87
C GLY A 171 14.29 3.42 -1.82
N ALA A 172 14.80 2.71 -2.82
CA ALA A 172 16.21 2.35 -2.92
C ALA A 172 17.15 3.56 -3.02
N LEU A 173 16.71 4.64 -3.68
CA LEU A 173 17.48 5.88 -3.80
C LEU A 173 17.37 6.75 -2.54
N LEU A 174 16.17 6.87 -1.97
CA LEU A 174 15.88 7.82 -0.91
C LEU A 174 16.23 7.28 0.48
N LEU A 175 15.87 6.02 0.78
CA LEU A 175 15.93 5.51 2.16
C LEU A 175 17.37 5.34 2.68
N PRO A 176 18.36 4.84 1.92
CA PRO A 176 19.73 4.75 2.41
C PRO A 176 20.34 6.13 2.69
N TRP A 177 20.06 7.12 1.84
CA TRP A 177 20.48 8.51 2.05
C TRP A 177 19.86 9.09 3.32
N LEU A 178 18.58 8.82 3.55
CA LEU A 178 17.86 9.29 4.72
C LEU A 178 18.34 8.60 6.01
N ALA A 179 18.55 7.29 5.96
CA ALA A 179 19.12 6.51 7.05
C ALA A 179 20.51 7.05 7.46
N ALA A 180 21.34 7.41 6.48
CA ALA A 180 22.68 7.94 6.71
C ALA A 180 22.68 9.33 7.37
N ARG A 181 21.76 10.21 6.97
CA ARG A 181 21.77 11.63 7.39
C ARG A 181 20.84 11.95 8.56
N ALA A 182 19.69 11.31 8.61
CA ALA A 182 18.61 11.62 9.57
C ALA A 182 18.15 10.40 10.38
N GLY A 183 18.73 9.22 10.13
CA GLY A 183 18.43 7.99 10.86
C GLY A 183 17.08 7.36 10.52
N PHE A 184 16.73 6.30 11.25
CA PHE A 184 15.54 5.50 10.97
C PHE A 184 14.22 6.16 11.35
N VAL A 185 14.24 7.14 12.26
CA VAL A 185 13.06 7.98 12.55
C VAL A 185 12.57 8.65 11.27
N ALA A 186 13.51 9.21 10.48
CA ALA A 186 13.18 9.85 9.22
C ALA A 186 12.77 8.84 8.14
N VAL A 187 13.45 7.69 8.04
CA VAL A 187 13.09 6.59 7.12
C VAL A 187 11.64 6.16 7.31
N PHE A 188 11.27 5.78 8.53
CA PHE A 188 9.92 5.33 8.81
C PHE A 188 8.90 6.49 8.75
N GLY A 189 9.28 7.70 9.17
CA GLY A 189 8.44 8.89 9.07
C GLY A 189 8.09 9.28 7.62
N VAL A 190 9.05 9.22 6.70
CA VAL A 190 8.80 9.48 5.27
C VAL A 190 7.90 8.42 4.68
N LEU A 191 8.14 7.14 4.96
CA LEU A 191 7.27 6.06 4.50
C LEU A 191 5.85 6.19 5.06
N ALA A 192 5.71 6.53 6.35
CA ALA A 192 4.43 6.81 6.97
C ALA A 192 3.71 7.98 6.26
N GLY A 193 4.45 9.04 5.95
CA GLY A 193 3.96 10.19 5.18
C GLY A 193 3.50 9.82 3.78
N MET A 194 4.23 8.95 3.07
CA MET A 194 3.83 8.45 1.75
C MET A 194 2.53 7.64 1.83
N CYS A 195 2.41 6.73 2.79
CA CYS A 195 1.18 5.95 3.01
C CYS A 195 0.00 6.85 3.42
N ALA A 196 0.22 7.82 4.29
CA ALA A 196 -0.80 8.78 4.71
C ALA A 196 -1.25 9.68 3.54
N ALA A 197 -0.31 10.16 2.72
CA ALA A 197 -0.62 10.92 1.51
C ALA A 197 -1.46 10.09 0.53
N ALA A 198 -1.09 8.83 0.29
CA ALA A 198 -1.89 7.92 -0.53
C ALA A 198 -3.29 7.69 0.05
N ALA A 199 -3.42 7.55 1.38
CA ALA A 199 -4.72 7.44 2.05
C ALA A 199 -5.56 8.72 1.88
N LEU A 200 -4.96 9.90 1.98
CA LEU A 200 -5.65 11.18 1.75
C LEU A 200 -6.12 11.30 0.30
N LEU A 201 -5.29 10.92 -0.67
CA LEU A 201 -5.68 10.86 -2.08
C LEU A 201 -6.86 9.90 -2.29
N ALA A 202 -6.83 8.74 -1.63
CA ALA A 202 -7.94 7.80 -1.65
C ALA A 202 -9.21 8.39 -1.02
N ILE A 203 -9.13 9.11 0.10
CA ILE A 203 -10.29 9.80 0.70
C ILE A 203 -10.88 10.83 -0.27
N CYS A 204 -10.02 11.63 -0.92
CA CYS A 204 -10.44 12.71 -1.80
C CYS A 204 -11.03 12.22 -3.12
N TRP A 205 -10.49 11.15 -3.71
CA TRP A 205 -10.80 10.75 -5.09
C TRP A 205 -11.55 9.43 -5.21
N LEU A 206 -11.44 8.52 -4.25
CA LEU A 206 -12.24 7.30 -4.22
C LEU A 206 -13.59 7.64 -3.59
N ARG A 207 -14.55 8.09 -4.41
CA ARG A 207 -15.96 8.21 -3.99
C ARG A 207 -16.64 6.89 -4.31
N ASP A 208 -17.44 6.37 -3.37
CA ASP A 208 -18.22 5.17 -3.65
C ASP A 208 -19.12 5.42 -4.87
N PRO A 209 -19.17 4.50 -5.85
CA PRO A 209 -20.20 4.57 -6.87
C PRO A 209 -21.54 4.52 -6.12
N ALA A 210 -22.39 5.52 -6.37
CA ALA A 210 -23.70 5.61 -5.73
C ALA A 210 -24.42 4.27 -5.90
N ARG A 211 -24.57 3.52 -4.81
CA ARG A 211 -25.32 2.26 -4.85
C ARG A 211 -26.80 2.63 -5.10
N PRO A 212 -27.45 2.03 -6.11
CA PRO A 212 -28.88 2.23 -6.34
C PRO A 212 -29.73 1.70 -5.19
#